data_AF-A0A7X7PT82-F1
#
_entry.id   AF-A0A7X7PT82-F1
#
_cell.length_a   1.000
_cell.length_b   1.000
_cell.length_c   1.000
_cell.angle_alpha   90.00
_cell.angle_beta   90.00
_cell.angle_gamma   90.00
#
_symmetry.space_group_name_H-M   'P 1'
#
loop_
_entity.id
_entity.type
_entity.pdbx_description
1 polymer ?
#
loop_
_entity_poly.entity_id
_entity_poly.type
_entity_poly.pdbx_seq_one_letter_code
_entity_poly.pdbx_strand_id
1 'polypeptide(L)'
;ARSTAADGNGEPKLTTLDNEQRLQPALQHVVMTFDPVGGRRIYVNGEDTGVQDGGGGTLGEWDNSFALVLGNEVSNDRPWAGVVRLVAIHDRALTEEQIQQNFAAGVGQKYYLLFGVEHITGVADSYVIFEAEQYDSHGYLFHKPAFISLDPAVRPGNIPLKGMRIGMNGAEPQVGQAYRLLDITITDEGYSPETGYPISDVGTVIPLELGPAGDEFYLCFDQLGTQSDPCSAFAGAVPVSPTYVSRPSDIGVRTFDAINATMAAITGVSPNNAAVKATYRNIRQSLPAITDIQAFLSSHQTSVAQLALQYCSVMINDANLRNEFFDGLFPTSITTAGDRSAIIGPLYAKAIGNVMSQPLQSDVQDKLDVLIEELCNASACTTAQRTYDVATAACGAALGSATTIVQ
;
A
#
# COMPACT_ATOMS: atom_id res chain seq x y z
N ALA A 1 6.58 -20.98 15.52
CA ALA A 1 7.74 -20.13 15.24
C ALA A 1 8.94 -21.05 15.20
N ARG A 2 9.86 -20.86 14.25
CA ARG A 2 11.06 -21.70 14.20
C ARG A 2 11.84 -21.55 15.50
N SER A 3 12.13 -22.67 16.15
CA SER A 3 12.89 -22.74 17.39
C SER A 3 13.50 -24.13 17.50
N THR A 4 14.34 -24.38 18.50
CA THR A 4 14.86 -25.73 18.75
C THR A 4 13.78 -26.75 19.16
N ALA A 5 12.55 -26.30 19.42
CA ALA A 5 11.39 -27.15 19.72
C ALA A 5 10.44 -27.33 18.51
N ALA A 6 10.74 -26.70 17.37
CA ALA A 6 9.97 -26.75 16.13
C ALA A 6 10.87 -27.12 14.94
N ASP A 7 10.28 -27.46 13.79
CA ASP A 7 11.05 -27.72 12.58
C ASP A 7 11.46 -26.42 11.84
N GLY A 8 12.14 -26.56 10.69
CA GLY A 8 12.56 -25.43 9.86
C GLY A 8 11.42 -24.58 9.31
N ASN A 9 10.19 -25.11 9.29
CA ASN A 9 8.97 -24.40 8.89
C ASN A 9 8.20 -23.85 10.11
N GLY A 10 8.73 -24.03 11.33
CA GLY A 10 8.09 -23.60 12.56
C GLY A 10 6.86 -24.43 12.94
N GLU A 11 6.76 -25.67 12.43
CA GLU A 11 5.74 -26.64 12.78
C GLU A 11 6.03 -27.33 14.13
N PRO A 12 5.00 -27.69 14.91
CA PRO A 12 3.57 -27.50 14.63
C PRO A 12 3.12 -26.03 14.73
N LYS A 13 2.20 -25.63 13.85
CA LYS A 13 1.53 -24.31 13.96
C LYS A 13 0.75 -24.21 15.27
N LEU A 14 0.85 -23.04 15.90
CA LEU A 14 -0.02 -22.67 17.00
C LEU A 14 -1.23 -21.93 16.40
N THR A 15 -2.43 -22.43 16.66
CA THR A 15 -3.67 -21.87 16.11
C THR A 15 -4.73 -21.81 17.20
N THR A 16 -5.59 -20.80 17.13
CA THR A 16 -6.84 -20.75 17.91
C THR A 16 -7.84 -21.77 17.39
N LEU A 17 -8.77 -22.20 18.24
CA LEU A 17 -9.84 -23.10 17.84
C LEU A 17 -10.88 -22.35 16.98
N ASP A 18 -11.28 -22.94 15.86
CA ASP A 18 -12.22 -22.32 14.91
C ASP A 18 -13.58 -21.97 15.56
N ASN A 19 -14.05 -22.78 16.50
CA ASN A 19 -15.33 -22.59 17.19
C ASN A 19 -15.33 -21.43 18.20
N GLU A 20 -14.16 -20.92 18.60
CA GLU A 20 -14.05 -19.75 19.48
C GLU A 20 -14.20 -18.43 18.73
N GLN A 21 -14.21 -18.45 17.39
CA GLN A 21 -14.44 -17.27 16.53
C GLN A 21 -13.62 -16.03 16.94
N ARG A 22 -12.37 -16.24 17.36
CA ARG A 22 -11.49 -15.16 17.86
C ARG A 22 -11.19 -14.11 16.79
N LEU A 23 -11.03 -14.52 15.54
CA LEU A 23 -10.81 -13.63 14.41
C LEU A 23 -12.14 -13.15 13.81
N GLN A 24 -12.21 -11.85 13.54
CA GLN A 24 -13.38 -11.13 13.05
C GLN A 24 -12.98 -10.24 11.85
N PRO A 25 -13.92 -9.89 10.95
CA PRO A 25 -13.63 -9.03 9.80
C PRO A 25 -13.41 -7.55 10.17
N ALA A 26 -13.40 -7.20 11.45
CA ALA A 26 -13.05 -5.87 11.95
C ALA A 26 -11.55 -5.74 12.21
N LEU A 27 -11.06 -4.52 12.39
CA LEU A 27 -9.67 -4.30 12.83
C LEU A 27 -9.47 -4.90 14.22
N GLN A 28 -8.43 -5.73 14.38
CA GLN A 28 -8.12 -6.40 15.64
C GLN A 28 -6.66 -6.18 16.03
N HIS A 29 -6.41 -6.16 17.33
CA HIS A 29 -5.06 -6.17 17.89
C HIS A 29 -4.66 -7.62 18.17
N VAL A 30 -3.69 -8.14 17.43
CA VAL A 30 -3.20 -9.51 17.58
C VAL A 30 -1.76 -9.47 18.09
N VAL A 31 -1.50 -10.18 19.19
CA VAL A 31 -0.15 -10.31 19.75
C VAL A 31 0.20 -11.78 19.88
N MET A 32 1.40 -12.14 19.41
CA MET A 32 2.02 -13.42 19.72
C MET A 32 3.25 -13.15 20.59
N THR A 33 3.28 -13.74 21.78
CA THR A 33 4.50 -13.76 22.59
C THR A 33 5.21 -15.08 22.41
N PHE A 34 6.52 -15.08 22.65
CA PHE A 34 7.34 -16.28 22.72
C PHE A 34 8.28 -16.16 23.91
N ASP A 35 8.30 -17.18 24.75
CA ASP A 35 9.33 -17.32 25.78
C ASP A 35 9.98 -18.72 25.72
N PRO A 36 11.27 -18.86 26.07
CA PRO A 36 11.96 -20.14 25.93
C PRO A 36 11.39 -21.30 26.76
N VAL A 37 10.68 -20.99 27.86
CA VAL A 37 10.16 -21.98 28.82
C VAL A 37 8.73 -22.37 28.46
N GLY A 38 7.83 -21.39 28.33
CA GLY A 38 6.41 -21.56 28.05
C GLY A 38 6.04 -21.57 26.57
N GLY A 39 6.95 -21.20 25.68
CA GLY A 39 6.72 -21.20 24.24
C GLY A 39 5.84 -20.05 23.76
N ARG A 40 5.07 -20.29 22.70
CA ARG A 40 4.21 -19.24 22.13
C ARG A 40 2.89 -19.10 22.90
N ARG A 41 2.37 -17.88 22.98
CA ARG A 41 0.98 -17.58 23.36
C ARG A 41 0.36 -16.58 22.39
N ILE A 42 -0.96 -16.65 22.21
CA ILE A 42 -1.72 -15.78 21.31
C ILE A 42 -2.72 -14.96 22.12
N TYR A 43 -2.72 -13.65 21.89
CA TYR A 43 -3.66 -12.70 22.45
C TYR A 43 -4.43 -12.00 21.32
N VAL A 44 -5.72 -11.76 21.53
CA VAL A 44 -6.58 -11.01 20.61
C VAL A 44 -7.32 -9.93 21.39
N ASN A 45 -7.24 -8.68 20.93
CA ASN A 45 -7.86 -7.50 21.56
C ASN A 45 -7.52 -7.35 23.05
N GLY A 46 -6.26 -7.66 23.41
CA GLY A 46 -5.78 -7.55 24.78
C GLY A 46 -6.05 -8.76 25.67
N GLU A 47 -6.79 -9.77 25.19
CA GLU A 47 -7.18 -10.96 25.96
C GLU A 47 -6.37 -12.19 25.56
N ASP A 48 -6.00 -13.03 26.53
CA ASP A 48 -5.38 -14.34 26.28
C ASP A 48 -6.40 -15.28 25.63
N THR A 49 -6.01 -15.92 24.53
CA THR A 49 -6.85 -16.91 23.86
C THR A 49 -6.85 -18.26 24.59
N GLY A 50 -5.94 -18.47 25.55
CA GLY A 50 -5.74 -19.74 26.25
C GLY A 50 -4.89 -20.75 25.47
N VAL A 51 -4.41 -20.36 24.30
CA VAL A 51 -3.61 -21.21 23.42
C VAL A 51 -2.12 -21.00 23.70
N GLN A 52 -1.45 -22.09 24.10
CA GLN A 52 -0.04 -22.09 24.48
C GLN A 52 0.66 -23.38 23.98
N ASP A 53 1.94 -23.26 23.62
CA ASP A 53 2.82 -24.42 23.37
C ASP A 53 3.22 -25.17 24.67
N GLY A 54 3.57 -26.45 24.55
CA GLY A 54 4.15 -27.24 25.65
C GLY A 54 5.62 -26.94 25.99
N GLY A 55 6.23 -25.91 25.37
CA GLY A 55 7.63 -25.50 25.54
C GLY A 55 8.18 -24.75 24.32
N GLY A 56 9.07 -23.78 24.54
CA GLY A 56 9.54 -22.86 23.48
C GLY A 56 10.88 -23.21 22.84
N GLY A 57 11.85 -23.64 23.65
CA GLY A 57 13.22 -23.81 23.20
C GLY A 57 13.92 -22.48 22.89
N THR A 58 14.98 -22.50 22.09
CA THR A 58 15.73 -21.28 21.72
C THR A 58 15.47 -20.89 20.27
N LEU A 59 15.67 -19.59 19.95
CA LEU A 59 15.57 -19.06 18.59
C LEU A 59 16.92 -19.09 17.84
N GLY A 60 17.90 -19.88 18.31
CA GLY A 60 19.25 -19.94 17.71
C GLY A 60 19.30 -20.44 16.27
N GLU A 61 18.21 -21.01 15.77
CA GLU A 61 18.04 -21.48 14.39
C GLU A 61 17.66 -20.35 13.41
N TRP A 62 17.51 -19.11 13.90
CA TRP A 62 17.25 -17.93 13.07
C TRP A 62 18.56 -17.29 12.61
N ASP A 63 18.60 -16.95 11.32
CA ASP A 63 19.71 -16.24 10.68
C ASP A 63 19.25 -14.85 10.24
N ASN A 64 20.13 -13.85 10.34
CA ASN A 64 19.81 -12.45 10.03
C ASN A 64 19.68 -12.17 8.52
N SER A 65 19.96 -13.13 7.65
CA SER A 65 19.66 -13.06 6.22
C SER A 65 18.19 -13.34 5.88
N PHE A 66 17.39 -13.81 6.83
CA PHE A 66 15.98 -14.11 6.58
C PHE A 66 15.16 -12.82 6.45
N ALA A 67 14.29 -12.79 5.44
CA ALA A 67 13.37 -11.69 5.22
C ALA A 67 12.20 -11.76 6.21
N LEU A 68 11.84 -10.62 6.78
CA LEU A 68 10.57 -10.45 7.47
C LEU A 68 9.49 -10.16 6.42
N VAL A 69 8.52 -11.07 6.30
CA VAL A 69 7.37 -10.92 5.39
C VAL A 69 6.08 -11.02 6.21
N LEU A 70 5.12 -10.16 5.89
CA LEU A 70 3.80 -10.13 6.52
C LEU A 70 2.71 -10.23 5.45
N GLY A 71 1.64 -10.94 5.77
CA GLY A 71 0.52 -11.14 4.84
C GLY A 71 0.80 -12.07 3.66
N ASN A 72 1.97 -12.73 3.64
CA ASN A 72 2.29 -13.80 2.70
C ASN A 72 3.53 -14.60 3.17
N GLU A 73 3.86 -15.64 2.42
CA GLU A 73 5.17 -16.29 2.44
C GLU A 73 6.12 -15.64 1.43
N VAL A 74 7.44 -15.86 1.58
CA VAL A 74 8.44 -15.40 0.60
C VAL A 74 8.18 -15.97 -0.80
N SER A 75 7.54 -17.15 -0.87
CA SER A 75 7.09 -17.82 -2.10
C SER A 75 5.87 -17.17 -2.77
N ASN A 76 5.21 -16.22 -2.11
CA ASN A 76 4.02 -15.52 -2.60
C ASN A 76 2.79 -16.43 -2.86
N ASP A 77 2.75 -17.64 -2.30
CA ASP A 77 1.72 -18.67 -2.55
C ASP A 77 0.58 -18.68 -1.51
N ARG A 78 0.62 -17.79 -0.52
CA ARG A 78 -0.39 -17.69 0.56
C ARG A 78 -0.80 -16.23 0.81
N PRO A 79 -1.32 -15.52 -0.21
CA PRO A 79 -1.64 -14.11 -0.07
C PRO A 79 -2.79 -13.89 0.92
N TRP A 80 -2.58 -12.98 1.86
CA TRP A 80 -3.60 -12.44 2.75
C TRP A 80 -4.08 -11.08 2.23
N ALA A 81 -5.40 -10.89 2.25
CA ALA A 81 -6.03 -9.64 1.87
C ALA A 81 -6.55 -8.93 3.13
N GLY A 82 -5.90 -7.83 3.51
CA GLY A 82 -6.31 -6.99 4.62
C GLY A 82 -5.38 -5.79 4.79
N VAL A 83 -5.51 -5.08 5.90
CA VAL A 83 -4.73 -3.89 6.21
C VAL A 83 -4.00 -4.10 7.53
N VAL A 84 -2.69 -3.86 7.56
CA VAL A 84 -1.90 -3.82 8.79
C VAL A 84 -1.66 -2.35 9.15
N ARG A 85 -2.22 -1.89 10.27
CA ARG A 85 -2.08 -0.49 10.71
C ARG A 85 -0.82 -0.21 11.54
N LEU A 86 -0.34 -1.21 12.28
CA LEU A 86 0.86 -1.11 13.10
C LEU A 86 1.50 -2.50 13.21
N VAL A 87 2.83 -2.54 13.13
CA VAL A 87 3.64 -3.71 13.44
C VAL A 87 4.70 -3.28 14.43
N ALA A 88 4.78 -3.98 15.56
CA ALA A 88 5.86 -3.84 16.53
C ALA A 88 6.46 -5.21 16.81
N ILE A 89 7.80 -5.27 16.84
CA ILE A 89 8.56 -6.47 17.21
C ILE A 89 9.41 -6.09 18.41
N HIS A 90 9.27 -6.85 19.48
CA HIS A 90 10.01 -6.66 20.73
C HIS A 90 11.03 -7.77 20.92
N ASP A 91 12.15 -7.45 21.56
CA ASP A 91 13.20 -8.39 21.96
C ASP A 91 12.87 -9.15 23.26
N ARG A 92 11.64 -9.00 23.77
CA ARG A 92 11.14 -9.63 24.98
C ARG A 92 9.67 -10.01 24.85
N ALA A 93 9.24 -11.03 25.61
CA ALA A 93 7.83 -11.31 25.81
C ALA A 93 7.19 -10.16 26.61
N LEU A 94 6.11 -9.58 26.08
CA LEU A 94 5.31 -8.59 26.80
C LEU A 94 4.48 -9.29 27.88
N THR A 95 4.29 -8.62 29.01
CA THR A 95 3.34 -9.08 30.03
C THR A 95 1.90 -8.82 29.59
N GLU A 96 0.93 -9.48 30.21
CA GLU A 96 -0.48 -9.29 29.90
C GLU A 96 -0.92 -7.83 30.10
N GLU A 97 -0.44 -7.17 31.16
CA GLU A 97 -0.74 -5.76 31.43
C GLU A 97 -0.18 -4.85 30.34
N GLN A 98 1.01 -5.15 29.81
CA GLN A 98 1.62 -4.40 28.71
C GLN A 98 0.84 -4.59 27.41
N ILE A 99 0.34 -5.80 27.16
CA ILE A 99 -0.50 -6.10 26.00
C ILE A 99 -1.83 -5.35 26.09
N GLN A 100 -2.47 -5.33 27.26
CA GLN A 100 -3.69 -4.56 27.51
C GLN A 100 -3.45 -3.05 27.37
N GLN A 101 -2.33 -2.54 27.89
CA GLN A 101 -1.94 -1.14 27.74
C GLN A 101 -1.76 -0.77 26.26
N ASN A 102 -1.05 -1.60 25.48
CA ASN A 102 -0.86 -1.39 24.04
C ASN A 102 -2.19 -1.44 23.28
N PHE A 103 -3.08 -2.38 23.64
CA PHE A 103 -4.42 -2.46 23.06
C PHE A 103 -5.23 -1.18 23.32
N ALA A 104 -5.23 -0.69 24.57
CA ALA A 104 -5.93 0.52 24.96
C ALA A 104 -5.35 1.79 24.30
N ALA A 105 -4.04 1.79 23.99
CA ALA A 105 -3.40 2.86 23.24
C ALA A 105 -3.93 2.93 21.79
N GLY A 106 -4.21 1.79 21.17
CA GLY A 106 -4.72 1.67 19.80
C GLY A 106 -3.63 1.77 18.72
N VAL A 107 -4.04 1.88 17.45
CA VAL A 107 -3.14 1.97 16.29
C VAL A 107 -3.37 3.29 15.55
N GLY A 108 -2.49 4.27 15.80
CA GLY A 108 -2.58 5.57 15.15
C GLY A 108 -1.87 6.65 15.96
N GLN A 109 -1.32 7.65 15.27
CA GLN A 109 -0.95 8.90 15.93
C GLN A 109 -2.25 9.60 16.32
N LYS A 110 -2.54 9.66 17.62
CA LYS A 110 -3.58 10.53 18.16
C LYS A 110 -3.08 11.96 18.06
N TYR A 111 -3.71 12.76 17.23
CA TYR A 111 -3.43 14.18 17.14
C TYR A 111 -4.38 14.92 18.05
N TYR A 112 -3.82 15.76 18.92
CA TYR A 112 -4.60 16.74 19.64
C TYR A 112 -4.63 18.01 18.81
N LEU A 113 -5.78 18.34 18.23
CA LEU A 113 -5.98 19.57 17.48
C LEU A 113 -6.60 20.61 18.41
N LEU A 114 -5.87 21.71 18.61
CA LEU A 114 -6.29 22.80 19.49
C LEU A 114 -6.71 24.00 18.66
N PHE A 115 -7.99 24.36 18.76
CA PHE A 115 -8.57 25.53 18.09
C PHE A 115 -8.65 26.69 19.08
N GLY A 116 -7.83 27.72 18.89
CA GLY A 116 -7.78 28.88 19.79
C GLY A 116 -9.08 29.69 19.78
N VAL A 117 -9.69 29.86 20.96
CA VAL A 117 -10.96 30.58 21.13
C VAL A 117 -10.88 31.75 22.11
N GLU A 118 -9.69 32.06 22.64
CA GLU A 118 -9.47 33.19 23.56
C GLU A 118 -10.02 34.53 23.01
N HIS A 119 -9.78 34.81 21.74
CA HIS A 119 -10.25 36.04 21.10
C HIS A 119 -11.79 36.15 21.00
N ILE A 120 -12.52 35.04 21.19
CA ILE A 120 -13.98 34.97 21.16
C ILE A 120 -14.54 34.96 22.58
N THR A 121 -13.96 34.15 23.47
CA THR A 121 -14.46 33.92 24.84
C THR A 121 -13.93 34.92 25.85
N GLY A 122 -12.76 35.52 25.59
CA GLY A 122 -12.01 36.34 26.54
C GLY A 122 -11.31 35.53 27.64
N VAL A 123 -11.34 34.20 27.58
CA VAL A 123 -10.65 33.33 28.53
C VAL A 123 -9.23 33.10 28.05
N ALA A 124 -8.24 33.49 28.87
CA ALA A 124 -6.82 33.38 28.55
C ALA A 124 -6.42 31.94 28.21
N ASP A 125 -5.59 31.79 27.16
CA ASP A 125 -5.05 30.52 26.69
C ASP A 125 -6.12 29.44 26.48
N SER A 126 -7.32 29.83 26.01
CA SER A 126 -8.45 28.92 25.82
C SER A 126 -8.55 28.35 24.41
N TYR A 127 -8.84 27.04 24.37
CA TYR A 127 -8.93 26.23 23.16
C TYR A 127 -10.17 25.31 23.21
N VAL A 128 -10.70 24.99 22.04
CA VAL A 128 -11.47 23.76 21.85
C VAL A 128 -10.50 22.70 21.33
N ILE A 129 -10.32 21.61 22.08
CA ILE A 129 -9.44 20.51 21.73
C ILE A 129 -10.24 19.34 21.16
N PHE A 130 -9.70 18.69 20.13
CA PHE A 130 -10.21 17.43 19.60
C PHE A 130 -9.14 16.35 19.64
N GLU A 131 -9.53 15.11 19.89
CA GLU A 131 -8.76 13.94 19.49
C GLU A 131 -9.09 13.65 18.02
N ALA A 132 -8.10 13.82 17.14
CA ALA A 132 -8.21 13.57 15.71
C ALA A 132 -7.30 12.41 15.30
N GLU A 133 -7.82 11.51 14.48
CA GLU A 133 -7.06 10.42 13.88
C GLU A 133 -7.49 10.16 12.44
N GLN A 134 -6.60 9.58 11.64
CA GLN A 134 -6.97 9.15 10.30
C GLN A 134 -7.86 7.91 10.38
N TYR A 135 -9.15 8.06 10.04
CA TYR A 135 -10.13 6.99 10.12
C TYR A 135 -9.88 5.95 9.04
N ASP A 136 -9.69 6.39 7.81
CA ASP A 136 -9.33 5.57 6.65
C ASP A 136 -8.56 6.40 5.60
N SER A 137 -8.44 5.89 4.38
CA SER A 137 -7.78 6.61 3.28
C SER A 137 -8.55 7.83 2.75
N HIS A 138 -9.76 8.12 3.27
CA HIS A 138 -10.66 9.14 2.76
C HIS A 138 -11.18 10.11 3.83
N GLY A 139 -10.86 9.93 5.11
CA GLY A 139 -11.37 10.82 6.15
C GLY A 139 -10.65 10.73 7.49
N TYR A 140 -10.90 11.76 8.29
CA TYR A 140 -10.46 11.92 9.66
C TYR A 140 -11.61 11.67 10.62
N LEU A 141 -11.36 10.99 11.73
CA LEU A 141 -12.27 10.92 12.86
C LEU A 141 -11.89 12.00 13.87
N PHE A 142 -12.78 12.96 14.08
CA PHE A 142 -12.71 13.93 15.16
C PHE A 142 -13.61 13.45 16.29
N HIS A 143 -13.10 13.36 17.51
CA HIS A 143 -13.89 12.91 18.66
C HIS A 143 -13.46 13.57 19.97
N LYS A 144 -14.33 13.45 20.98
CA LYS A 144 -14.17 14.02 22.32
C LYS A 144 -13.77 15.51 22.32
N PRO A 145 -14.55 16.39 21.67
CA PRO A 145 -14.33 17.82 21.83
C PRO A 145 -14.41 18.21 23.31
N ALA A 146 -13.45 19.01 23.75
CA ALA A 146 -13.46 19.61 25.08
C ALA A 146 -13.02 21.08 25.00
N PHE A 147 -13.54 21.92 25.90
CA PHE A 147 -13.03 23.26 26.13
C PHE A 147 -11.93 23.18 27.19
N ILE A 148 -10.75 23.74 26.92
CA ILE A 148 -9.62 23.71 27.85
C ILE A 148 -8.88 25.04 27.85
N SER A 149 -8.40 25.49 29.02
CA SER A 149 -7.36 26.52 29.11
C SER A 149 -6.04 25.86 29.45
N LEU A 150 -4.96 26.28 28.78
CA LEU A 150 -3.61 25.81 29.09
C LEU A 150 -3.02 26.45 30.36
N ASP A 151 -3.68 27.45 30.94
CA ASP A 151 -3.38 27.97 32.27
C ASP A 151 -4.23 27.21 33.32
N PRO A 152 -3.62 26.39 34.20
CA PRO A 152 -4.35 25.60 35.19
C PRO A 152 -5.05 26.44 36.27
N ALA A 153 -4.72 27.74 36.40
CA ALA A 153 -5.38 28.66 37.32
C ALA A 153 -6.65 29.29 36.73
N VAL A 154 -6.79 29.28 35.41
CA VAL A 154 -7.93 29.87 34.70
C VAL A 154 -9.14 28.94 34.76
N ARG A 155 -10.33 29.54 34.84
CA ARG A 155 -11.61 28.85 34.85
C ARG A 155 -12.55 29.48 33.81
N PRO A 156 -13.36 28.68 33.08
CA PRO A 156 -14.18 29.17 31.97
C PRO A 156 -15.30 30.13 32.37
N GLY A 157 -15.77 30.09 33.60
CA GLY A 157 -16.93 30.84 34.09
C GLY A 157 -18.24 30.24 33.56
N ASN A 158 -18.92 30.98 32.68
CA ASN A 158 -20.20 30.59 32.10
C ASN A 158 -20.23 31.01 30.62
N ILE A 159 -19.96 30.06 29.73
CA ILE A 159 -19.83 30.29 28.28
C ILE A 159 -20.92 29.49 27.55
N PRO A 160 -21.99 30.15 27.08
CA PRO A 160 -22.94 29.51 26.17
C PRO A 160 -22.25 29.05 24.88
N LEU A 161 -22.52 27.83 24.44
CA LEU A 161 -22.04 27.28 23.17
C LEU A 161 -23.25 26.70 22.42
N LYS A 162 -23.56 27.28 21.27
CA LYS A 162 -24.59 26.78 20.34
C LYS A 162 -23.99 26.49 18.99
N GLY A 163 -24.35 25.33 18.45
CA GLY A 163 -24.04 24.82 17.12
C GLY A 163 -22.57 24.96 16.75
N MET A 164 -21.79 23.89 16.81
CA MET A 164 -20.38 23.91 16.39
C MET A 164 -20.22 23.16 15.06
N ARG A 165 -19.42 23.72 14.15
CA ARG A 165 -19.08 23.13 12.85
C ARG A 165 -17.58 23.13 12.64
N ILE A 166 -17.08 22.08 11.99
CA ILE A 166 -15.67 21.97 11.60
C ILE A 166 -15.58 22.34 10.12
N GLY A 167 -14.94 23.46 9.81
CA GLY A 167 -14.56 23.85 8.46
C GLY A 167 -13.19 23.30 8.08
N MET A 168 -12.97 23.11 6.77
CA MET A 168 -11.75 22.59 6.19
C MET A 168 -11.37 23.40 4.94
N ASN A 169 -10.10 23.80 4.81
CA ASN A 169 -9.56 24.47 3.62
C ASN A 169 -10.40 25.68 3.15
N GLY A 170 -10.99 26.42 4.09
CA GLY A 170 -11.81 27.61 3.82
C GLY A 170 -13.28 27.36 3.46
N ALA A 171 -13.76 26.11 3.53
CA ALA A 171 -15.16 25.76 3.33
C ALA A 171 -15.71 24.86 4.44
N GLU A 172 -17.03 24.86 4.65
CA GLU A 172 -17.68 23.89 5.54
C GLU A 172 -18.07 22.62 4.77
N PRO A 173 -17.56 21.44 5.16
CA PRO A 173 -18.03 20.16 4.65
C PRO A 173 -19.55 20.01 4.81
N GLN A 174 -20.22 19.55 3.75
CA GLN A 174 -21.68 19.39 3.70
C GLN A 174 -22.21 18.24 4.57
N VAL A 175 -21.33 17.31 4.94
CA VAL A 175 -21.62 16.13 5.76
C VAL A 175 -20.58 16.03 6.88
N GLY A 176 -20.89 15.25 7.93
CA GLY A 176 -19.95 15.08 9.05
C GLY A 176 -19.97 16.23 10.08
N GLN A 177 -21.10 16.93 10.22
CA GLN A 177 -21.27 18.03 11.19
C GLN A 177 -22.09 17.57 12.40
N ALA A 178 -21.57 16.61 13.17
CA ALA A 178 -22.30 16.06 14.32
C ALA A 178 -22.62 17.10 15.41
N TYR A 179 -21.79 18.14 15.54
CA TYR A 179 -21.88 19.14 16.59
C TYR A 179 -22.80 20.32 16.26
N ARG A 180 -23.45 20.32 15.09
CA ARG A 180 -24.27 21.43 14.60
C ARG A 180 -25.47 21.74 15.49
N LEU A 181 -25.96 20.76 16.25
CA LEU A 181 -27.14 20.91 17.12
C LEU A 181 -26.79 21.05 18.61
N LEU A 182 -25.52 21.30 18.95
CA LEU A 182 -25.14 21.57 20.33
C LEU A 182 -25.88 22.80 20.85
N ASP A 183 -26.39 22.71 22.08
CA ASP A 183 -26.89 23.84 22.86
C ASP A 183 -26.53 23.54 24.32
N ILE A 184 -25.32 23.94 24.72
CA ILE A 184 -24.77 23.69 26.05
C ILE A 184 -24.22 24.98 26.65
N THR A 185 -23.88 24.91 27.93
CA THR A 185 -23.18 25.99 28.61
C THR A 185 -21.96 25.41 29.31
N ILE A 186 -20.77 25.88 28.95
CA ILE A 186 -19.52 25.49 29.60
C ILE A 186 -19.48 26.23 30.94
N THR A 187 -19.32 25.49 32.03
CA THR A 187 -19.32 26.01 33.39
C THR A 187 -18.11 25.56 34.19
N ASP A 188 -17.80 26.29 35.25
CA ASP A 188 -16.73 25.93 36.18
C ASP A 188 -16.96 24.58 36.88
N GLU A 189 -18.22 24.20 37.11
CA GLU A 189 -18.57 22.96 37.82
C GLU A 189 -18.20 21.70 37.02
N GLY A 190 -18.29 21.76 35.69
CA GLY A 190 -17.94 20.63 34.81
C GLY A 190 -16.50 20.67 34.29
N TYR A 191 -15.67 21.61 34.75
CA TYR A 191 -14.33 21.85 34.23
C TYR A 191 -13.24 21.26 35.15
N SER A 192 -12.30 20.52 34.58
CA SER A 192 -11.04 20.12 35.23
C SER A 192 -9.84 20.73 34.48
N PRO A 193 -8.80 21.22 35.17
CA PRO A 193 -7.56 21.66 34.52
C PRO A 193 -6.85 20.57 33.71
N GLU A 194 -7.03 19.31 34.06
CA GLU A 194 -6.37 18.17 33.42
C GLU A 194 -7.07 17.71 32.15
N THR A 195 -8.41 17.74 32.11
CA THR A 195 -9.21 17.21 30.99
C THR A 195 -10.08 18.24 30.27
N GLY A 196 -10.18 19.46 30.80
CA GLY A 196 -11.10 20.48 30.33
C GLY A 196 -12.57 20.19 30.69
N TYR A 197 -13.47 20.90 30.03
CA TYR A 197 -14.92 20.69 30.06
C TYR A 197 -15.34 19.89 28.82
N PRO A 198 -15.91 18.68 28.95
CA PRO A 198 -16.32 17.87 27.81
C PRO A 198 -17.51 18.50 27.09
N ILE A 199 -17.40 18.69 25.77
CA ILE A 199 -18.46 19.28 24.92
C ILE A 199 -19.38 18.18 24.37
N SER A 200 -18.82 17.04 23.96
CA SER A 200 -19.59 15.91 23.42
C SER A 200 -18.77 14.62 23.43
N ASP A 201 -19.45 13.49 23.61
CA ASP A 201 -18.87 12.14 23.42
C ASP A 201 -19.06 11.60 22.00
N VAL A 202 -19.77 12.34 21.15
CA VAL A 202 -20.04 11.92 19.76
C VAL A 202 -18.82 12.22 18.90
N GLY A 203 -18.38 11.24 18.11
CA GLY A 203 -17.37 11.43 17.07
C GLY A 203 -18.00 11.87 15.74
N THR A 204 -17.22 12.49 14.88
CA THR A 204 -17.63 12.85 13.53
C THR A 204 -16.53 12.62 12.52
N VAL A 205 -16.91 12.23 11.30
CA VAL A 205 -15.97 11.94 10.23
C VAL A 205 -15.95 13.11 9.26
N ILE A 206 -14.78 13.71 9.08
CA ILE A 206 -14.53 14.81 8.14
C ILE A 206 -13.76 14.24 6.94
N PRO A 207 -14.18 14.53 5.69
CA PRO A 207 -13.48 14.04 4.51
C PRO A 207 -12.03 14.56 4.46
N LEU A 208 -11.14 13.76 3.89
CA LEU A 208 -9.76 14.12 3.60
C LEU A 208 -9.69 14.76 2.21
N GLU A 209 -8.97 15.88 2.07
CA GLU A 209 -8.78 16.58 0.79
C GLU A 209 -7.31 16.57 0.34
N LEU A 210 -6.46 17.35 1.02
CA LEU A 210 -5.04 17.51 0.71
C LEU A 210 -4.16 16.53 1.51
N GLY A 211 -4.71 15.91 2.56
CA GLY A 211 -4.02 14.99 3.45
C GLY A 211 -3.46 15.67 4.71
N PRO A 212 -2.93 14.89 5.68
CA PRO A 212 -2.63 15.39 7.02
C PRO A 212 -1.62 16.54 7.10
N ALA A 213 -0.77 16.68 6.08
CA ALA A 213 0.23 17.74 6.00
C ALA A 213 -0.27 19.03 5.33
N GLY A 214 -1.44 19.00 4.69
CA GLY A 214 -1.98 20.12 3.91
C GLY A 214 -3.39 20.54 4.28
N ASP A 215 -4.18 19.67 4.92
CA ASP A 215 -5.53 20.01 5.37
C ASP A 215 -5.49 20.94 6.59
N GLU A 216 -6.13 22.10 6.46
CA GLU A 216 -6.29 23.07 7.54
C GLU A 216 -7.73 23.06 8.03
N PHE A 217 -7.92 23.10 9.36
CA PHE A 217 -9.24 23.07 9.99
C PHE A 217 -9.52 24.37 10.75
N TYR A 218 -10.79 24.74 10.83
CA TYR A 218 -11.26 25.83 11.69
C TYR A 218 -12.62 25.47 12.28
N LEU A 219 -13.02 26.12 13.39
CA LEU A 219 -14.34 25.95 13.97
C LEU A 219 -15.22 27.16 13.69
N CYS A 220 -16.50 26.92 13.41
CA CYS A 220 -17.53 27.94 13.40
C CYS A 220 -18.61 27.59 14.41
N PHE A 221 -19.14 28.62 15.07
CA PHE A 221 -20.17 28.49 16.08
C PHE A 221 -21.40 29.30 15.68
N ASP A 222 -22.61 28.86 16.03
CA ASP A 222 -23.80 29.74 15.96
C ASP A 222 -23.76 30.76 17.11
N GLN A 223 -23.28 30.31 18.28
CA GLN A 223 -22.97 31.17 19.42
C GLN A 223 -21.79 30.61 20.20
N LEU A 224 -20.84 31.46 20.58
CA LEU A 224 -19.82 31.14 21.59
C LEU A 224 -19.64 32.33 22.53
N GLY A 225 -19.96 32.12 23.80
CA GLY A 225 -20.01 33.18 24.80
C GLY A 225 -21.05 34.24 24.44
N THR A 226 -20.59 35.48 24.28
CA THR A 226 -21.42 36.62 23.89
C THR A 226 -21.46 36.87 22.39
N GLN A 227 -20.62 36.18 21.60
CA GLN A 227 -20.51 36.35 20.16
C GLN A 227 -21.48 35.43 19.41
N SER A 228 -22.14 35.97 18.39
CA SER A 228 -23.01 35.25 17.44
C SER A 228 -22.28 35.01 16.12
N ASP A 229 -22.43 33.81 15.56
CA ASP A 229 -21.77 33.36 14.33
C ASP A 229 -20.23 33.51 14.31
N PRO A 230 -19.47 33.33 15.42
CA PRO A 230 -18.02 33.46 15.37
C PRO A 230 -17.38 32.23 14.71
N CYS A 231 -16.36 32.44 13.89
CA CYS A 231 -15.45 31.39 13.46
C CYS A 231 -14.06 31.63 14.06
N SER A 232 -13.40 30.59 14.54
CA SER A 232 -12.00 30.61 14.98
C SER A 232 -11.08 30.67 13.76
N ALA A 233 -11.25 31.67 12.89
CA ALA A 233 -10.37 31.89 11.76
C ALA A 233 -9.05 32.50 12.27
N PHE A 234 -7.92 31.86 11.95
CA PHE A 234 -6.62 32.42 12.27
C PHE A 234 -6.45 33.78 11.59
N ALA A 235 -5.84 34.73 12.29
CA ALA A 235 -5.44 36.01 11.74
C ALA A 235 -4.63 35.78 10.45
N GLY A 236 -5.17 36.25 9.32
CA GLY A 236 -4.53 36.33 8.00
C GLY A 236 -3.78 35.08 7.56
N ALA A 237 -4.36 34.31 6.63
CA ALA A 237 -3.63 33.27 5.90
C ALA A 237 -2.23 33.79 5.52
N VAL A 238 -1.19 33.21 6.12
CA VAL A 238 0.14 33.30 5.54
C VAL A 238 -0.04 32.68 4.16
N PRO A 239 0.23 33.39 3.04
CA PRO A 239 0.14 32.78 1.74
C PRO A 239 0.98 31.51 1.80
N VAL A 240 0.32 30.36 1.64
CA VAL A 240 1.00 29.07 1.56
C VAL A 240 2.12 29.24 0.56
N SER A 241 3.36 29.11 1.04
CA SER A 241 4.47 28.92 0.12
C SER A 241 4.07 27.68 -0.69
N PRO A 242 4.03 27.75 -2.03
CA PRO A 242 3.63 26.60 -2.82
C PRO A 242 4.43 25.41 -2.33
N THR A 243 3.73 24.42 -1.79
CA THR A 243 4.34 23.15 -1.45
C THR A 243 4.86 22.61 -2.76
N TYR A 244 6.18 22.63 -2.92
CA TYR A 244 6.84 21.83 -3.92
C TYR A 244 6.60 20.38 -3.48
N VAL A 245 5.44 19.83 -3.84
CA VAL A 245 5.33 18.40 -4.05
C VAL A 245 6.51 18.06 -4.95
N SER A 246 7.38 17.15 -4.51
CA SER A 246 8.45 16.67 -5.37
C SER A 246 7.79 16.29 -6.67
N ARG A 247 8.21 16.91 -7.77
CA ARG A 247 7.68 16.60 -9.10
C ARG A 247 7.66 15.08 -9.22
N PRO A 248 6.49 14.44 -9.46
CA PRO A 248 6.46 13.00 -9.67
C PRO A 248 7.48 12.68 -10.75
N SER A 249 8.17 11.54 -10.61
CA SER A 249 9.22 11.15 -11.53
C SER A 249 8.74 11.30 -12.98
N ASP A 250 9.55 11.97 -13.81
CA ASP A 250 9.25 12.12 -15.25
C ASP A 250 9.20 10.77 -15.98
N ILE A 251 9.63 9.70 -15.30
CA ILE A 251 9.67 8.33 -15.74
C ILE A 251 8.83 7.50 -14.78
N GLY A 252 7.87 6.76 -15.31
CA GLY A 252 7.02 5.83 -14.57
C GLY A 252 7.11 4.40 -15.10
N VAL A 253 6.28 3.53 -14.52
CA VAL A 253 6.05 2.19 -15.05
C VAL A 253 4.59 2.03 -15.48
N ARG A 254 4.37 1.23 -16.51
CA ARG A 254 3.03 0.85 -16.96
C ARG A 254 2.38 -0.01 -15.89
N THR A 255 1.09 0.22 -15.67
CA THR A 255 0.28 -0.64 -14.82
C THR A 255 0.09 -2.01 -15.46
N PHE A 256 -0.32 -2.98 -14.66
CA PHE A 256 -0.61 -4.34 -15.09
C PHE A 256 -1.50 -4.45 -16.35
N ASP A 257 -2.62 -3.72 -16.37
CA ASP A 257 -3.53 -3.74 -17.52
C ASP A 257 -2.89 -3.12 -18.76
N ALA A 258 -2.04 -2.10 -18.58
CA ALA A 258 -1.30 -1.44 -19.66
C ALA A 258 -0.19 -2.33 -20.23
N ILE A 259 0.57 -3.06 -19.40
CA ILE A 259 1.59 -4.01 -19.88
C ILE A 259 0.93 -5.11 -20.71
N ASN A 260 -0.17 -5.68 -20.22
CA ASN A 260 -0.89 -6.73 -20.93
C ASN A 260 -1.52 -6.25 -22.25
N ALA A 261 -2.11 -5.06 -22.26
CA ALA A 261 -2.60 -4.44 -23.48
C ALA A 261 -1.45 -4.16 -24.48
N THR A 262 -0.28 -3.75 -24.00
CA THR A 262 0.90 -3.49 -24.83
C THR A 262 1.42 -4.77 -25.49
N MET A 263 1.58 -5.85 -24.71
CA MET A 263 2.02 -7.14 -25.24
C MET A 263 1.02 -7.73 -26.25
N ALA A 264 -0.28 -7.59 -25.98
CA ALA A 264 -1.32 -8.01 -26.93
C ALA A 264 -1.28 -7.20 -28.22
N ALA A 265 -1.09 -5.87 -28.13
CA ALA A 265 -0.99 -5.01 -29.30
C ALA A 265 0.25 -5.31 -30.15
N ILE A 266 1.39 -5.58 -29.52
CA ILE A 266 2.65 -5.92 -30.21
C ILE A 266 2.54 -7.30 -30.89
N THR A 267 2.05 -8.31 -30.19
CA THR A 267 2.05 -9.69 -30.69
C THR A 267 0.85 -10.04 -31.57
N GLY A 268 -0.22 -9.24 -31.54
CA GLY A 268 -1.50 -9.57 -32.17
C GLY A 268 -2.30 -10.66 -31.44
N VAL A 269 -1.77 -11.21 -30.34
CA VAL A 269 -2.43 -12.27 -29.56
C VAL A 269 -3.52 -11.64 -28.69
N SER A 270 -4.71 -12.25 -28.70
CA SER A 270 -5.80 -11.80 -27.83
C SER A 270 -5.45 -11.97 -26.35
N PRO A 271 -5.69 -10.95 -25.49
CA PRO A 271 -5.58 -11.08 -24.04
C PRO A 271 -6.52 -12.14 -23.44
N ASN A 272 -7.56 -12.53 -24.18
CA ASN A 272 -8.53 -13.55 -23.78
C ASN A 272 -8.13 -14.97 -24.18
N ASN A 273 -6.98 -15.17 -24.85
CA ASN A 273 -6.44 -16.50 -25.10
C ASN A 273 -6.29 -17.25 -23.76
N ALA A 274 -6.70 -18.52 -23.72
CA ALA A 274 -6.78 -19.28 -22.47
C ALA A 274 -5.43 -19.37 -21.72
N ALA A 275 -4.33 -19.57 -22.44
CA ALA A 275 -2.99 -19.69 -21.84
C ALA A 275 -2.49 -18.34 -21.32
N VAL A 276 -2.65 -17.27 -22.12
CA VAL A 276 -2.32 -15.89 -21.72
C VAL A 276 -3.12 -15.49 -20.48
N LYS A 277 -4.44 -15.72 -20.49
CA LYS A 277 -5.35 -15.36 -19.40
C LYS A 277 -5.04 -16.12 -18.11
N ALA A 278 -4.64 -17.39 -18.21
CA ALA A 278 -4.21 -18.17 -17.06
C ALA A 278 -2.92 -17.60 -16.45
N THR A 279 -1.89 -17.38 -17.27
CA THR A 279 -0.62 -16.79 -16.83
C THR A 279 -0.83 -15.40 -16.24
N TYR A 280 -1.59 -14.54 -16.90
CA TYR A 280 -1.98 -13.21 -16.43
C TYR A 280 -2.62 -13.24 -15.04
N ARG A 281 -3.58 -14.14 -14.81
CA ARG A 281 -4.24 -14.27 -13.50
C ARG A 281 -3.27 -14.69 -12.40
N ASN A 282 -2.33 -15.59 -12.70
CA ASN A 282 -1.37 -16.08 -11.72
C ASN A 282 -0.35 -15.02 -11.31
N ILE A 283 0.13 -14.21 -12.27
CA ILE A 283 1.17 -13.22 -12.01
C ILE A 283 0.62 -11.83 -11.64
N ARG A 284 -0.71 -11.62 -11.71
CA ARG A 284 -1.35 -10.31 -11.50
C ARG A 284 -0.94 -9.64 -10.20
N GLN A 285 -0.79 -10.42 -9.14
CA GLN A 285 -0.44 -9.92 -7.80
C GLN A 285 1.04 -9.51 -7.71
N SER A 286 1.85 -9.85 -8.70
CA SER A 286 3.29 -9.64 -8.74
C SER A 286 3.70 -8.60 -9.78
N LEU A 287 2.84 -7.64 -10.15
CA LEU A 287 3.14 -6.56 -11.12
C LEU A 287 2.71 -5.18 -10.59
N PRO A 288 3.30 -4.07 -11.09
CA PRO A 288 3.03 -2.72 -10.58
C PRO A 288 1.54 -2.33 -10.67
N ALA A 289 0.97 -1.94 -9.54
CA ALA A 289 -0.42 -1.47 -9.44
C ALA A 289 -0.59 0.04 -9.67
N ILE A 290 0.51 0.80 -9.54
CA ILE A 290 0.57 2.24 -9.75
C ILE A 290 1.68 2.58 -10.73
N THR A 291 1.61 3.76 -11.35
CA THR A 291 2.54 4.16 -12.41
C THR A 291 3.86 4.75 -11.93
N ASP A 292 4.13 4.71 -10.62
CA ASP A 292 5.34 5.26 -10.03
C ASP A 292 6.53 4.31 -10.25
N ILE A 293 7.67 4.84 -10.71
CA ILE A 293 8.92 4.08 -10.85
C ILE A 293 9.38 3.45 -9.53
N GLN A 294 9.06 4.07 -8.39
CA GLN A 294 9.36 3.54 -7.06
C GLN A 294 8.53 2.30 -6.71
N ALA A 295 7.45 2.03 -7.45
CA ALA A 295 6.66 0.81 -7.29
C ALA A 295 7.28 -0.40 -8.01
N PHE A 296 8.38 -0.22 -8.77
CA PHE A 296 9.00 -1.31 -9.51
C PHE A 296 9.93 -2.16 -8.63
N LEU A 297 9.49 -3.38 -8.30
CA LEU A 297 10.25 -4.37 -7.54
C LEU A 297 10.90 -5.42 -8.46
N SER A 298 11.96 -6.08 -7.98
CA SER A 298 12.65 -7.15 -8.72
C SER A 298 11.73 -8.34 -9.05
N SER A 299 10.73 -8.62 -8.20
CA SER A 299 9.72 -9.65 -8.46
C SER A 299 8.92 -9.40 -9.75
N HIS A 300 8.72 -8.12 -10.11
CA HIS A 300 7.98 -7.74 -11.31
C HIS A 300 8.73 -8.14 -12.58
N GLN A 301 10.06 -8.13 -12.59
CA GLN A 301 10.86 -8.53 -13.75
C GLN A 301 10.56 -9.99 -14.16
N THR A 302 10.50 -10.89 -13.18
CA THR A 302 10.20 -12.31 -13.43
C THR A 302 8.77 -12.50 -13.94
N SER A 303 7.80 -11.79 -13.36
CA SER A 303 6.41 -11.85 -13.78
C SER A 303 6.19 -11.29 -15.19
N VAL A 304 6.82 -10.15 -15.52
CA VAL A 304 6.79 -9.61 -16.88
C VAL A 304 7.40 -10.60 -17.87
N ALA A 305 8.55 -11.20 -17.55
CA ALA A 305 9.18 -12.19 -18.41
C ALA A 305 8.29 -13.42 -18.65
N GLN A 306 7.60 -13.91 -17.62
CA GLN A 306 6.63 -15.01 -17.75
C GLN A 306 5.46 -14.65 -18.68
N LEU A 307 4.93 -13.43 -18.55
CA LEU A 307 3.85 -12.96 -19.43
C LEU A 307 4.35 -12.81 -20.88
N ALA A 308 5.51 -12.20 -21.08
CA ALA A 308 6.13 -12.00 -22.38
C ALA A 308 6.38 -13.34 -23.08
N LEU A 309 6.96 -14.31 -22.37
CA LEU A 309 7.18 -15.67 -22.89
C LEU A 309 5.86 -16.35 -23.28
N GLN A 310 4.80 -16.16 -22.50
CA GLN A 310 3.50 -16.73 -22.81
C GLN A 310 2.87 -16.12 -24.08
N TYR A 311 2.94 -14.79 -24.23
CA TYR A 311 2.49 -14.09 -25.42
C TYR A 311 3.28 -14.51 -26.66
N CYS A 312 4.61 -14.53 -26.56
CA CYS A 312 5.50 -14.97 -27.63
C CYS A 312 5.29 -16.43 -28.01
N SER A 313 5.10 -17.32 -27.04
CA SER A 313 4.81 -18.73 -27.30
C SER A 313 3.52 -18.90 -28.09
N VAL A 314 2.45 -18.19 -27.73
CA VAL A 314 1.18 -18.25 -28.48
C VAL A 314 1.33 -17.67 -29.88
N MET A 315 2.01 -16.52 -30.03
CA MET A 315 2.23 -15.89 -31.33
C MET A 315 3.05 -16.79 -32.27
N ILE A 316 4.14 -17.39 -31.77
CA ILE A 316 5.05 -18.20 -32.59
C ILE A 316 4.43 -19.56 -32.92
N ASN A 317 3.65 -20.17 -32.03
CA ASN A 317 3.05 -21.48 -32.31
C ASN A 317 1.79 -21.40 -33.20
N ASP A 318 1.20 -20.22 -33.38
CA ASP A 318 0.12 -19.99 -34.34
C ASP A 318 0.69 -19.55 -35.70
N ALA A 319 0.41 -20.32 -36.75
CA ALA A 319 0.98 -20.06 -38.07
C ALA A 319 0.53 -18.71 -38.68
N ASN A 320 -0.70 -18.27 -38.41
CA ASN A 320 -1.21 -17.01 -38.95
C ASN A 320 -0.57 -15.83 -38.23
N LEU A 321 -0.58 -15.85 -36.89
CA LEU A 321 0.02 -14.78 -36.08
C LEU A 321 1.53 -14.68 -36.30
N ARG A 322 2.22 -15.82 -36.40
CA ARG A 322 3.66 -15.83 -36.73
C ARG A 322 3.93 -15.23 -38.10
N ASN A 323 3.18 -15.62 -39.13
CA ASN A 323 3.37 -15.08 -40.47
C ASN A 323 3.07 -13.58 -40.53
N GLU A 324 2.07 -13.10 -39.80
CA GLU A 324 1.74 -11.68 -39.68
C GLU A 324 2.82 -10.91 -38.90
N PHE A 325 3.35 -11.48 -37.81
CA PHE A 325 4.37 -10.84 -37.00
C PHE A 325 5.73 -10.76 -37.72
N PHE A 326 6.12 -11.80 -38.46
CA PHE A 326 7.41 -11.87 -39.16
C PHE A 326 7.32 -11.57 -40.65
N ASP A 327 6.22 -10.97 -41.12
CA ASP A 327 5.97 -10.58 -42.51
C ASP A 327 6.19 -11.72 -43.53
N GLY A 328 5.88 -12.96 -43.11
CA GLY A 328 6.04 -14.19 -43.88
C GLY A 328 7.48 -14.72 -44.00
N LEU A 329 8.47 -14.07 -43.38
CA LEU A 329 9.90 -14.38 -43.50
C LEU A 329 10.45 -15.27 -42.38
N PHE A 330 9.59 -16.00 -41.66
CA PHE A 330 10.02 -16.80 -40.52
C PHE A 330 10.78 -18.08 -40.94
N PRO A 331 12.01 -18.31 -40.46
CA PRO A 331 12.82 -19.45 -40.87
C PRO A 331 12.32 -20.77 -40.23
N THR A 332 12.56 -21.90 -40.91
CA THR A 332 12.28 -23.25 -40.37
C THR A 332 13.50 -23.89 -39.67
N SER A 333 14.68 -23.29 -39.85
CA SER A 333 15.93 -23.62 -39.16
C SER A 333 16.80 -22.37 -39.01
N ILE A 334 17.60 -22.31 -37.95
CA ILE A 334 18.54 -21.20 -37.71
C ILE A 334 19.96 -21.74 -37.87
N THR A 335 20.58 -21.49 -39.02
CA THR A 335 21.94 -21.99 -39.32
C THR A 335 22.91 -20.92 -39.77
N THR A 336 22.40 -19.78 -40.21
CA THR A 336 23.18 -18.65 -40.70
C THR A 336 22.86 -17.37 -39.93
N ALA A 337 23.74 -16.38 -40.01
CA ALA A 337 23.46 -15.04 -39.48
C ALA A 337 22.25 -14.38 -40.18
N GLY A 338 21.96 -14.75 -41.43
CA GLY A 338 20.75 -14.29 -42.15
C GLY A 338 19.47 -14.81 -41.50
N ASP A 339 19.44 -16.08 -41.09
CA ASP A 339 18.29 -16.67 -40.40
C ASP A 339 18.01 -15.98 -39.06
N ARG A 340 19.08 -15.67 -38.30
CA ARG A 340 18.96 -14.93 -37.04
C ARG A 340 18.45 -13.52 -37.27
N SER A 341 18.99 -12.82 -38.28
CA SER A 341 18.56 -11.48 -38.66
C SER A 341 17.08 -11.41 -39.05
N ALA A 342 16.56 -12.46 -39.70
CA ALA A 342 15.15 -12.57 -40.08
C ALA A 342 14.20 -12.69 -38.87
N ILE A 343 14.69 -13.16 -37.71
CA ILE A 343 13.94 -13.18 -36.44
C ILE A 343 14.13 -11.87 -35.69
N ILE A 344 15.37 -11.41 -35.55
CA ILE A 344 15.74 -10.25 -34.73
C ILE A 344 15.17 -8.95 -35.29
N GLY A 345 15.20 -8.77 -36.62
CA GLY A 345 14.74 -7.54 -37.28
C GLY A 345 13.28 -7.20 -36.95
N PRO A 346 12.32 -8.09 -37.23
CA PRO A 346 10.91 -7.89 -36.88
C PRO A 346 10.66 -7.72 -35.37
N LEU A 347 11.37 -8.47 -34.51
CA LEU A 347 11.26 -8.32 -33.06
C LEU A 347 11.66 -6.91 -32.60
N TYR A 348 12.79 -6.40 -33.09
CA TYR A 348 13.21 -5.04 -32.78
C TYR A 348 12.20 -4.00 -33.29
N ALA A 349 11.81 -4.12 -34.56
CA ALA A 349 10.92 -3.14 -35.20
C ALA A 349 9.55 -3.06 -34.53
N LYS A 350 8.97 -4.20 -34.13
CA LYS A 350 7.61 -4.27 -33.59
C LYS A 350 7.54 -4.16 -32.06
N ALA A 351 8.56 -4.60 -31.31
CA ALA A 351 8.54 -4.58 -29.84
C ALA A 351 9.31 -3.42 -29.19
N ILE A 352 10.28 -2.83 -29.91
CA ILE A 352 11.14 -1.77 -29.37
C ILE A 352 10.96 -0.47 -30.16
N GLY A 353 10.99 -0.53 -31.49
CA GLY A 353 10.71 0.61 -32.36
C GLY A 353 11.82 1.67 -32.33
N ASN A 354 11.46 2.94 -32.57
CA ASN A 354 12.41 4.07 -32.63
C ASN A 354 11.85 5.31 -31.89
N VAL A 355 12.20 5.47 -30.62
CA VAL A 355 11.88 6.62 -29.75
C VAL A 355 13.16 7.28 -29.20
N MET A 356 13.06 8.50 -28.69
CA MET A 356 14.24 9.34 -28.37
C MET A 356 15.14 8.83 -27.23
N SER A 357 14.66 7.95 -26.35
CA SER A 357 15.38 7.51 -25.13
C SER A 357 15.42 5.99 -24.96
N GLN A 358 15.92 5.28 -25.97
CA GLN A 358 16.00 3.82 -26.00
C GLN A 358 17.42 3.32 -26.35
N PRO A 359 17.74 2.04 -26.12
CA PRO A 359 19.01 1.46 -26.55
C PRO A 359 19.21 1.56 -28.06
N LEU A 360 20.46 1.72 -28.49
CA LEU A 360 20.80 1.71 -29.91
C LEU A 360 20.37 0.38 -30.54
N GLN A 361 19.90 0.45 -31.78
CA GLN A 361 19.46 -0.72 -32.52
C GLN A 361 20.53 -1.81 -32.59
N SER A 362 21.78 -1.42 -32.87
CA SER A 362 22.93 -2.33 -32.91
C SER A 362 23.08 -3.11 -31.61
N ASP A 363 22.97 -2.43 -30.46
CA ASP A 363 23.24 -3.05 -29.16
C ASP A 363 22.20 -4.11 -28.82
N VAL A 364 20.93 -3.85 -29.15
CA VAL A 364 19.86 -4.84 -28.91
C VAL A 364 19.98 -6.00 -29.89
N GLN A 365 20.25 -5.71 -31.16
CA GLN A 365 20.41 -6.74 -32.18
C GLN A 365 21.57 -7.67 -31.83
N ASP A 366 22.70 -7.13 -31.40
CA ASP A 366 23.87 -7.90 -30.97
C ASP A 366 23.54 -8.79 -29.76
N LYS A 367 22.79 -8.29 -28.77
CA LYS A 367 22.40 -9.09 -27.60
C LYS A 367 21.44 -10.22 -27.95
N LEU A 368 20.48 -9.98 -28.83
CA LEU A 368 19.58 -11.02 -29.31
C LEU A 368 20.31 -12.04 -30.21
N ASP A 369 21.28 -11.59 -31.01
CA ASP A 369 22.09 -12.47 -31.84
C ASP A 369 22.92 -13.45 -30.99
N VAL A 370 23.60 -12.92 -29.97
CA VAL A 370 24.36 -13.73 -29.00
C VAL A 370 23.44 -14.73 -28.29
N LEU A 371 22.26 -14.30 -27.83
CA LEU A 371 21.30 -15.20 -27.18
C LEU A 371 20.89 -16.36 -28.10
N ILE A 372 20.54 -16.06 -29.35
CA ILE A 372 20.13 -17.08 -30.33
C ILE A 372 21.30 -18.00 -30.65
N GLU A 373 22.51 -17.45 -30.81
CA GLU A 373 23.72 -18.23 -31.07
C GLU A 373 24.04 -19.19 -29.92
N GLU A 374 24.01 -18.72 -28.67
CA GLU A 374 24.23 -19.57 -27.48
C GLU A 374 23.19 -20.69 -27.38
N LEU A 375 21.91 -20.39 -27.61
CA LEU A 375 20.85 -21.40 -27.58
C LEU A 375 20.98 -22.44 -28.70
N CYS A 376 21.41 -22.02 -29.89
CA CYS A 376 21.62 -22.93 -31.03
C CYS A 376 22.93 -23.73 -30.92
N ASN A 377 23.95 -23.20 -30.21
CA ASN A 377 25.17 -23.93 -29.87
C ASN A 377 24.91 -24.99 -28.79
N ALA A 378 24.08 -24.69 -27.81
CA ALA A 378 23.68 -25.65 -26.78
C ALA A 378 22.90 -26.84 -27.37
N SER A 379 22.01 -26.57 -28.32
CA SER A 379 21.27 -27.59 -29.08
C SER A 379 20.94 -27.08 -30.49
N ALA A 380 21.42 -27.80 -31.50
CA ALA A 380 21.35 -27.40 -32.91
C ALA A 380 19.92 -27.03 -33.37
N CYS A 381 19.78 -25.84 -33.96
CA CYS A 381 18.52 -25.28 -34.45
C CYS A 381 18.16 -25.76 -35.87
N THR A 382 18.19 -27.07 -36.10
CA THR A 382 17.94 -27.68 -37.42
C THR A 382 16.49 -28.11 -37.65
N THR A 383 15.64 -28.02 -36.62
CA THR A 383 14.22 -28.39 -36.70
C THR A 383 13.31 -27.17 -36.52
N ALA A 384 12.11 -27.24 -37.08
CA ALA A 384 11.11 -26.19 -36.95
C ALA A 384 10.72 -25.95 -35.48
N GLN A 385 10.51 -27.01 -34.70
CA GLN A 385 10.16 -26.88 -33.29
C GLN A 385 11.27 -26.19 -32.48
N ARG A 386 12.54 -26.57 -32.70
CA ARG A 386 13.66 -25.91 -32.02
C ARG A 386 13.75 -24.43 -32.41
N THR A 387 13.50 -24.11 -33.67
CA THR A 387 13.44 -22.73 -34.16
C THR A 387 12.33 -21.94 -33.46
N TYR A 388 11.15 -22.54 -33.24
CA TYR A 388 10.06 -21.91 -32.49
C TYR A 388 10.43 -21.65 -31.02
N ASP A 389 11.06 -22.61 -30.35
CA ASP A 389 11.46 -22.46 -28.94
C ASP A 389 12.50 -21.34 -28.78
N VAL A 390 13.51 -21.28 -29.66
CA VAL A 390 14.56 -20.25 -29.62
C VAL A 390 14.00 -18.87 -30.01
N ALA A 391 13.15 -18.80 -31.02
CA ALA A 391 12.45 -17.56 -31.36
C ALA A 391 11.54 -17.09 -30.21
N THR A 392 10.93 -18.00 -29.45
CA THR A 392 10.11 -17.68 -28.27
C THR A 392 10.96 -17.06 -27.17
N ALA A 393 12.14 -17.61 -26.92
CA ALA A 393 13.08 -17.04 -25.95
C ALA A 393 13.55 -15.63 -26.36
N ALA A 394 13.95 -15.45 -27.63
CA ALA A 394 14.37 -14.15 -28.16
C ALA A 394 13.23 -13.12 -28.12
N CYS A 395 12.01 -13.53 -28.49
CA CYS A 395 10.81 -12.71 -28.40
C CYS A 395 10.50 -12.32 -26.96
N GLY A 396 10.55 -13.28 -26.02
CA GLY A 396 10.32 -13.02 -24.59
C GLY A 396 11.33 -12.04 -24.01
N ALA A 397 12.60 -12.11 -24.42
CA ALA A 397 13.64 -11.17 -24.01
C ALA A 397 13.37 -9.75 -24.53
N ALA A 398 12.93 -9.61 -25.80
CA ALA A 398 12.60 -8.31 -26.37
C ALA A 398 11.34 -7.71 -25.73
N LEU A 399 10.25 -8.49 -25.62
CA LEU A 399 8.98 -8.03 -25.07
C LEU A 399 9.01 -7.85 -23.56
N GLY A 400 9.84 -8.58 -22.83
CA GLY A 400 10.01 -8.44 -21.38
C GLY A 400 10.97 -7.32 -20.97
N SER A 401 11.48 -6.55 -21.93
CA SER A 401 12.42 -5.47 -21.68
C SER A 401 11.74 -4.18 -21.20
N ALA A 402 12.55 -3.20 -20.79
CA ALA A 402 12.06 -1.91 -20.30
C ALA A 402 11.17 -1.17 -21.31
N THR A 403 11.25 -1.47 -22.62
CA THR A 403 10.48 -0.77 -23.66
C THR A 403 8.98 -1.01 -23.57
N THR A 404 8.56 -2.13 -22.98
CA THR A 404 7.13 -2.46 -22.78
C THR A 404 6.65 -2.15 -21.36
N ILE A 405 7.55 -1.74 -20.48
CA ILE A 405 7.31 -1.58 -19.03
C ILE A 405 7.41 -0.12 -18.61
N VAL A 406 8.42 0.62 -19.09
CA VAL A 406 8.66 2.01 -18.71
C VAL A 406 7.79 2.94 -19.55
N GLN A 407 7.30 4.03 -18.95
CA GLN A 407 6.50 5.06 -19.64
C GLN A 407 6.88 6.47 -19.22
#